data_AF-A0A955PX72-F1
#
_entry.id   AF-A0A955PX72-F1
#
_cell.length_a   1.000
_cell.length_b   1.000
_cell.length_c   1.000
_cell.angle_alpha   90.00
_cell.angle_beta   90.00
_cell.angle_gamma   90.00
#
_symmetry.space_group_name_H-M   'P 1'
#
loop_
_entity.id
_entity.type
_entity.pdbx_description
1 polymer ?
#
loop_
_entity_poly.entity_id
_entity_poly.type
_entity_poly.pdbx_seq_one_letter_code
_entity_poly.pdbx_strand_id
1 'polypeptide(L)'
;LWNLHVDSRIARTGKEPMFSKEYRFREFRSWYRKIPPGQVESVFEGVWQTDYLTHAELVEMASDTIRVIERAIEVEDSEVPDVPTKPMLLPGFPCPLCRFPTYTWVENMDETLEGFVLDYIRENHPGWDVEYGACDRCVEVYKLRASGVV
;
A
#
# COMPACT_ATOMS: atom_id res chain seq x y z
N LEU A 1 1.66 7.73 -11.19
CA LEU A 1 2.78 6.85 -11.58
C LEU A 1 3.14 6.94 -13.06
N TRP A 2 2.26 6.59 -14.01
CA TRP A 2 2.56 6.69 -15.46
C TRP A 2 3.06 8.07 -15.90
N ASN A 3 2.29 9.13 -15.62
CA ASN A 3 2.66 10.49 -16.00
C ASN A 3 3.98 10.96 -15.37
N LEU A 4 4.24 10.57 -14.11
CA LEU A 4 5.51 10.83 -13.42
C LEU A 4 6.66 10.15 -14.17
N HIS A 5 6.50 8.88 -14.58
CA HIS A 5 7.52 8.16 -15.34
C HIS A 5 7.80 8.81 -16.69
N VAL A 6 6.76 9.23 -17.43
CA VAL A 6 6.92 9.96 -18.70
C VAL A 6 7.73 11.25 -18.52
N ASP A 7 7.35 12.09 -17.56
CA ASP A 7 8.04 13.35 -17.31
C ASP A 7 9.48 13.14 -16.85
N SER A 8 9.74 12.13 -16.02
CA SER A 8 11.11 11.78 -15.58
C SER A 8 12.03 11.42 -16.75
N ARG A 9 11.49 10.74 -17.77
CA ARG A 9 12.25 10.34 -18.96
C ARG A 9 12.51 11.54 -19.86
N ILE A 10 11.52 12.43 -20.03
CA ILE A 10 11.70 13.67 -20.79
C ILE A 10 12.78 14.53 -20.14
N ALA A 11 12.70 14.74 -18.82
CA ALA A 11 13.67 15.52 -18.05
C ALA A 11 15.10 14.95 -18.17
N ARG A 12 15.27 13.62 -18.11
CA ARG A 12 16.57 12.95 -18.31
C ARG A 12 17.17 13.17 -19.69
N THR A 13 16.36 13.42 -20.72
CA THR A 13 16.86 13.79 -22.05
C THR A 13 17.26 15.26 -22.19
N GLY A 14 17.24 16.03 -21.10
CA GLY A 14 17.53 17.46 -21.09
C GLY A 14 16.42 18.31 -21.70
N LYS A 15 15.21 17.75 -21.83
CA LYS A 15 14.02 18.45 -22.35
C LYS A 15 13.10 18.82 -21.21
N GLU A 16 12.35 19.90 -21.39
CA GLU A 16 11.35 20.35 -20.42
C GLU A 16 10.11 19.45 -20.48
N PRO A 17 9.73 18.75 -19.39
CA PRO A 17 8.47 18.01 -19.31
C PRO A 17 7.25 18.94 -19.22
N MET A 18 6.05 18.38 -19.32
CA MET A 18 4.81 19.17 -19.17
C MET A 18 4.68 19.75 -17.74
N PHE A 19 5.14 18.99 -16.75
CA PHE A 19 5.16 19.39 -15.35
C PHE A 19 6.54 19.17 -14.75
N SER A 20 6.99 20.11 -13.92
CA SER A 20 8.29 20.03 -13.26
C SER A 20 8.37 18.87 -12.25
N LYS A 21 9.59 18.51 -11.86
CA LYS A 21 9.85 17.50 -10.82
C LYS A 21 9.17 17.86 -9.50
N GLU A 22 9.22 19.14 -9.12
CA GLU A 22 8.61 19.66 -7.88
C GLU A 22 7.09 19.56 -7.94
N TYR A 23 6.48 19.80 -9.11
CA TYR A 23 5.04 19.59 -9.29
C TYR A 23 4.69 18.12 -9.10
N ARG A 24 5.44 17.21 -9.74
CA ARG A 24 5.24 15.75 -9.62
C ARG A 24 5.45 15.25 -8.20
N PHE A 25 6.41 15.80 -7.48
CA PHE A 25 6.61 15.47 -6.07
C PHE A 25 5.43 15.87 -5.19
N ARG A 26 4.86 17.07 -5.40
CA ARG A 26 3.65 17.50 -4.68
C ARG A 26 2.45 16.59 -4.96
N GLU A 27 2.23 16.20 -6.21
CA GLU A 27 1.19 15.22 -6.55
C GLU A 27 1.44 13.87 -5.88
N PHE A 28 2.67 13.35 -5.97
CA PHE A 28 3.08 12.09 -5.37
C PHE A 28 2.81 12.06 -3.86
N ARG A 29 3.26 13.10 -3.14
CA ARG A 29 3.00 13.26 -1.70
C ARG A 29 1.51 13.31 -1.38
N SER A 30 0.68 13.86 -2.27
CA SER A 30 -0.76 13.93 -2.07
C SER A 30 -1.47 12.58 -2.19
N TRP A 31 -0.92 11.64 -2.97
CA TRP A 31 -1.42 10.27 -3.12
C TRP A 31 -0.89 9.35 -2.02
N TYR A 32 0.39 9.48 -1.68
CA TYR A 32 1.09 8.63 -0.70
C TYR A 32 1.24 9.30 0.68
N ARG A 33 0.20 9.99 1.15
CA ARG A 33 0.18 10.70 2.46
C ARG A 33 0.47 9.84 3.68
N LYS A 34 0.43 8.52 3.48
CA LYS A 34 0.64 7.50 4.48
C LYS A 34 2.11 7.13 4.68
N ILE A 35 2.96 7.48 3.72
CA ILE A 35 4.42 7.38 3.86
C ILE A 35 4.87 8.55 4.74
N PRO A 36 5.68 8.31 5.79
CA PRO A 36 6.19 9.36 6.66
C PRO A 36 6.89 10.50 5.88
N PRO A 37 6.73 11.77 6.29
CA PRO A 37 7.32 12.90 5.57
C PRO A 37 8.83 12.83 5.36
N GLY A 38 9.58 12.21 6.29
CA GLY A 38 11.03 12.04 6.16
C GLY A 38 11.45 10.94 5.17
N GLN A 39 10.51 10.13 4.69
CA GLN A 39 10.77 8.97 3.82
C GLN A 39 10.20 9.14 2.41
N VAL A 40 9.18 9.99 2.25
CA VAL A 40 8.47 10.15 0.97
C VAL A 40 9.35 10.64 -0.18
N GLU A 41 10.40 11.41 0.14
CA GLU A 41 11.37 11.91 -0.83
C GLU A 41 12.24 10.79 -1.38
N SER A 42 12.83 9.96 -0.50
CA SER A 42 13.55 8.74 -0.87
C SER A 42 12.75 7.84 -1.81
N VAL A 43 11.46 7.64 -1.51
CA VAL A 43 10.54 6.85 -2.34
C VAL A 43 10.29 7.52 -3.68
N PHE A 44 9.99 8.82 -3.69
CA PHE A 44 9.74 9.57 -4.92
C PHE A 44 10.95 9.56 -5.85
N GLU A 45 12.15 9.82 -5.31
CA GLU A 45 13.38 9.84 -6.07
C GLU A 45 13.67 8.50 -6.72
N GLY A 46 13.45 7.40 -6.00
CA GLY A 46 13.61 6.07 -6.56
C GLY A 46 12.66 5.77 -7.73
N VAL A 47 11.40 6.17 -7.62
CA VAL A 47 10.43 6.08 -8.72
C VAL A 47 10.82 7.00 -9.88
N TRP A 48 11.28 8.21 -9.59
CA TRP A 48 11.69 9.22 -10.59
C TRP A 48 12.94 8.78 -11.38
N GLN A 49 13.92 8.19 -10.70
CA GLN A 49 15.18 7.74 -11.28
C GLN A 49 15.05 6.37 -11.97
N THR A 50 13.95 5.64 -11.80
CA THR A 50 13.73 4.37 -12.48
C THR A 50 13.73 4.56 -14.00
N ASP A 51 14.66 3.94 -14.72
CA ASP A 51 14.83 4.08 -16.17
C ASP A 51 13.66 3.54 -16.99
N TYR A 52 13.08 2.43 -16.54
CA TYR A 52 12.01 1.74 -17.23
C TYR A 52 11.02 1.14 -16.24
N LEU A 53 9.72 1.37 -16.49
CA LEU A 53 8.62 0.74 -15.78
C LEU A 53 7.68 0.08 -16.79
N THR A 54 7.44 -1.21 -16.62
CA THR A 54 6.41 -1.93 -17.36
C THR A 54 5.01 -1.53 -16.90
N HIS A 55 4.00 -1.81 -17.73
CA HIS A 55 2.61 -1.66 -17.33
C HIS A 55 2.26 -2.51 -16.10
N ALA A 56 2.78 -3.74 -16.01
CA ALA A 56 2.52 -4.64 -14.89
C ALA A 56 3.04 -4.04 -13.57
N GLU A 57 4.28 -3.57 -13.54
CA GLU A 57 4.86 -2.90 -12.35
C GLU A 57 4.08 -1.66 -11.93
N LEU A 58 3.58 -0.87 -12.90
CA LEU A 58 2.75 0.31 -12.60
C LEU A 58 1.42 -0.07 -11.96
N VAL A 59 0.79 -1.16 -12.41
CA VAL A 59 -0.47 -1.68 -11.84
C VAL A 59 -0.24 -2.23 -10.44
N GLU A 60 0.86 -2.97 -10.23
CA GLU A 60 1.24 -3.46 -8.91
C GLU A 60 1.47 -2.31 -7.92
N MET A 61 2.27 -1.31 -8.30
CA MET A 61 2.50 -0.11 -7.49
C MET A 61 1.23 0.72 -7.24
N ALA A 62 0.27 0.73 -8.17
CA ALA A 62 -1.00 1.41 -7.96
C ALA A 62 -1.93 0.66 -6.99
N SER A 63 -1.78 -0.66 -6.90
CA SER A 63 -2.64 -1.53 -6.09
C SER A 63 -2.07 -1.79 -4.70
N ASP A 64 -0.74 -1.67 -4.55
CA ASP A 64 -0.03 -1.95 -3.32
C ASP A 64 1.03 -0.86 -3.05
N THR A 65 0.84 -0.13 -1.95
CA THR A 65 1.76 0.95 -1.54
C THR A 65 3.13 0.40 -1.14
N ILE A 66 3.23 -0.85 -0.69
CA ILE A 66 4.51 -1.48 -0.37
C ILE A 66 5.40 -1.53 -1.60
N ARG A 67 4.84 -1.86 -2.77
CA ARG A 67 5.56 -1.89 -4.05
C ARG A 67 6.13 -0.53 -4.47
N VAL A 68 5.51 0.55 -3.99
CA VAL A 68 6.02 1.90 -4.19
C VAL A 68 7.16 2.18 -3.21
N ILE A 69 7.00 1.81 -1.94
CA ILE A 69 8.02 1.96 -0.89
C ILE A 69 9.30 1.19 -1.24
N GLU A 70 9.18 -0.01 -1.82
CA GLU A 70 10.30 -0.83 -2.31
C GLU A 70 11.19 -0.11 -3.34
N ARG A 71 10.72 0.98 -3.96
CA ARG A 71 11.51 1.77 -4.89
C ARG A 71 12.43 2.77 -4.21
N ALA A 72 12.35 2.97 -2.90
CA ALA A 72 13.13 3.99 -2.20
C ALA A 72 14.63 3.85 -2.43
N ILE A 73 15.30 4.99 -2.59
CA ILE A 73 16.76 5.10 -2.69
C ILE A 73 17.27 6.06 -1.62
N GLU A 74 18.57 6.01 -1.33
CA GLU A 74 19.22 6.98 -0.45
C GLU A 74 19.23 8.38 -1.08
N VAL A 75 18.80 9.38 -0.32
CA VAL A 75 18.80 10.80 -0.69
C VAL A 75 19.33 11.60 0.51
N GLU A 76 20.07 12.67 0.23
CA GLU A 76 20.56 13.58 1.28
C GLU A 76 19.38 14.12 2.12
N ASP A 77 19.56 14.18 3.43
CA ASP A 77 18.52 14.63 4.40
C ASP A 77 17.20 13.83 4.39
N SER A 78 17.17 12.63 3.81
CA SER A 78 15.98 11.74 3.82
C SER A 78 16.29 10.34 4.36
N GLU A 79 15.30 9.74 5.00
CA GLU A 79 15.38 8.36 5.50
C GLU A 79 14.91 7.38 4.42
N VAL A 80 15.59 6.25 4.28
CA VAL A 80 15.07 5.14 3.48
C VAL A 80 14.08 4.36 4.35
N PRO A 81 12.80 4.23 3.95
CA PRO A 81 11.84 3.42 4.69
C PRO A 81 12.28 1.95 4.71
N ASP A 82 12.20 1.32 5.88
CA ASP A 82 12.22 -0.14 5.94
C ASP A 82 11.04 -0.71 5.17
N VAL A 83 11.28 -1.67 4.29
CA VAL A 83 10.21 -2.38 3.58
C VAL A 83 9.45 -3.23 4.60
N PRO A 84 8.15 -2.97 4.84
CA PRO A 84 7.39 -3.71 5.82
C PRO A 84 7.33 -5.19 5.42
N THR A 85 7.77 -6.07 6.32
CA THR A 85 7.61 -7.52 6.18
C THR A 85 6.18 -7.97 6.49
N LYS A 86 5.41 -7.10 7.13
CA LYS A 86 3.99 -7.28 7.44
C LYS A 86 3.13 -6.29 6.66
N PRO A 87 1.88 -6.66 6.31
CA PRO A 87 0.94 -5.76 5.67
C PRO A 87 0.71 -4.48 6.47
N MET A 88 0.82 -3.33 5.81
CA MET A 88 0.52 -2.04 6.46
C MET A 88 -0.98 -1.87 6.66
N LEU A 89 -1.45 -1.96 7.91
CA LEU A 89 -2.85 -1.78 8.29
C LEU A 89 -3.18 -0.30 8.56
N LEU A 90 -2.95 0.56 7.56
CA LEU A 90 -3.20 2.00 7.73
C LEU A 90 -4.66 2.36 7.47
N PRO A 91 -5.21 3.39 8.15
CA PRO A 91 -6.58 3.84 7.88
C PRO A 91 -6.75 4.30 6.43
N GLY A 92 -7.73 3.74 5.73
CA GLY A 92 -8.03 3.94 4.32
C GLY A 92 -7.51 2.83 3.39
N PHE A 93 -6.69 1.90 3.89
CA PHE A 93 -6.24 0.74 3.09
C PHE A 93 -7.41 -0.25 2.87
N PRO A 94 -7.46 -0.94 1.72
CA PRO A 94 -8.51 -1.91 1.45
C PRO A 94 -8.37 -3.13 2.35
N CYS A 95 -9.45 -3.53 3.01
CA CYS A 95 -9.51 -4.77 3.78
C CYS A 95 -9.22 -5.97 2.85
N PRO A 96 -8.37 -6.95 3.22
CA PRO A 96 -8.07 -8.08 2.35
C PRO A 96 -9.28 -9.00 2.10
N LEU A 97 -10.25 -9.00 3.01
CA LEU A 97 -11.45 -9.85 2.92
C LEU A 97 -12.50 -9.24 1.98
N CYS A 98 -12.86 -7.97 2.14
CA CYS A 98 -13.92 -7.32 1.36
C CYS A 98 -13.46 -6.31 0.31
N ARG A 99 -12.17 -5.97 0.29
CA ARG A 99 -11.54 -4.99 -0.62
C ARG A 99 -12.05 -3.55 -0.52
N PHE A 100 -12.92 -3.24 0.44
CA PHE A 100 -13.33 -1.87 0.73
C PHE A 100 -12.32 -1.15 1.63
N PRO A 101 -12.10 0.16 1.43
CA PRO A 101 -11.31 0.98 2.35
C PRO A 101 -11.84 0.87 3.78
N THR A 102 -10.97 0.59 4.74
CA THR A 102 -11.32 0.59 6.16
C THR A 102 -10.49 1.58 6.95
N TYR A 103 -11.13 2.25 7.92
CA TYR A 103 -10.47 3.11 8.89
C TYR A 103 -10.38 2.45 10.28
N THR A 104 -10.98 1.27 10.42
CA THR A 104 -11.07 0.51 11.67
C THR A 104 -10.57 -0.90 11.40
N TRP A 105 -9.39 -1.21 11.91
CA TRP A 105 -8.80 -2.55 11.86
C TRP A 105 -9.04 -3.25 13.19
N VAL A 106 -9.36 -4.55 13.14
CA VAL A 106 -9.45 -5.35 14.37
C VAL A 106 -8.04 -5.72 14.81
N GLU A 107 -7.70 -5.38 16.05
CA GLU A 107 -6.39 -5.66 16.65
C GLU A 107 -6.43 -6.99 17.42
N ASN A 108 -5.27 -7.64 17.57
CA ASN A 108 -5.08 -8.87 18.35
C ASN A 108 -6.14 -9.95 18.03
N MET A 109 -6.37 -10.20 16.74
CA MET A 109 -7.42 -11.12 16.25
C MET A 109 -7.22 -12.56 16.75
N ASP A 110 -5.98 -12.96 16.99
CA ASP A 110 -5.59 -14.25 17.57
C ASP A 110 -5.99 -14.39 19.05
N GLU A 111 -6.07 -13.28 19.78
CA GLU A 111 -6.51 -13.25 21.17
C GLU A 111 -8.02 -12.97 21.32
N THR A 112 -8.57 -12.18 20.41
CA THR A 112 -9.94 -11.63 20.51
C THR A 112 -10.99 -12.43 19.75
N LEU A 113 -10.59 -13.32 18.83
CA LEU A 113 -11.51 -14.14 18.05
C LEU A 113 -11.38 -15.62 18.38
N GLU A 114 -12.50 -16.32 18.34
CA GLU A 114 -12.54 -17.76 18.51
C GLU A 114 -11.87 -18.46 17.32
N GLY A 115 -11.12 -19.53 17.60
CA GLY A 115 -10.35 -20.25 16.57
C GLY A 115 -11.18 -20.72 15.37
N PHE A 116 -12.41 -21.18 15.62
CA PHE A 116 -13.31 -21.62 14.54
C PHE A 116 -13.73 -20.48 13.60
N VAL A 117 -13.78 -19.22 14.08
CA VAL A 117 -14.05 -18.05 13.23
C VAL A 117 -12.84 -17.79 12.33
N LEU A 118 -11.63 -17.87 12.88
CA LEU A 118 -10.39 -17.70 12.11
C LEU A 118 -10.25 -18.77 11.02
N ASP A 119 -10.54 -20.03 11.36
CA ASP A 119 -10.51 -21.13 10.41
C ASP A 119 -11.54 -20.94 9.28
N TYR A 120 -12.75 -20.52 9.63
CA TYR A 120 -13.79 -20.22 8.64
C TYR A 120 -13.40 -19.05 7.71
N ILE A 121 -12.71 -18.02 8.21
CA ILE A 121 -12.17 -16.95 7.34
C ILE A 121 -11.12 -17.52 6.38
N ARG A 122 -10.18 -18.34 6.87
CA ARG A 122 -9.12 -18.96 6.04
C ARG A 122 -9.67 -19.87 4.95
N GLU A 123 -10.74 -20.61 5.25
CA GLU A 123 -11.45 -21.44 4.27
C GLU A 123 -12.05 -20.59 3.13
N ASN A 124 -12.62 -19.42 3.46
CA ASN A 124 -13.20 -18.51 2.47
C ASN A 124 -12.16 -17.63 1.76
N HIS A 125 -10.99 -17.44 2.37
CA HIS A 125 -9.88 -16.63 1.86
C HIS A 125 -8.55 -17.38 1.97
N PRO A 126 -8.26 -18.33 1.06
CA PRO A 126 -7.00 -19.06 1.06
C PRO A 126 -5.79 -18.13 1.00
N GLY A 127 -4.83 -18.32 1.90
CA GLY A 127 -3.61 -17.50 2.01
C GLY A 127 -3.75 -16.25 2.89
N TRP A 128 -4.93 -16.00 3.48
CA TRP A 128 -5.10 -14.98 4.51
C TRP A 128 -4.62 -15.48 5.88
N ASP A 129 -4.08 -14.56 6.69
CA ASP A 129 -3.73 -14.76 8.10
C ASP A 129 -4.03 -13.49 8.91
N VAL A 130 -4.05 -13.58 10.24
CA VAL A 130 -4.35 -12.49 11.17
C VAL A 130 -3.42 -11.28 10.98
N GLU A 131 -2.18 -11.49 10.54
CA GLU A 131 -1.23 -10.41 10.24
C GLU A 131 -1.65 -9.55 9.05
N TYR A 132 -2.47 -10.09 8.13
CA TYR A 132 -3.08 -9.32 7.04
C TYR A 132 -4.28 -8.49 7.49
N GLY A 133 -4.76 -8.72 8.72
CA GLY A 133 -5.84 -7.98 9.34
C GLY A 133 -7.20 -8.20 8.68
N ALA A 134 -8.22 -7.63 9.31
CA ALA A 134 -9.56 -7.54 8.79
C ALA A 134 -10.25 -6.29 9.36
N CYS A 135 -11.21 -5.74 8.62
CA CYS A 135 -12.05 -4.67 9.15
C CYS A 135 -13.09 -5.22 10.13
N ASP A 136 -13.51 -4.38 11.07
CA ASP A 136 -14.58 -4.64 12.04
C ASP A 136 -15.83 -5.29 11.41
N ARG A 137 -16.30 -4.75 10.28
CA ARG A 137 -17.49 -5.25 9.59
C ARG A 137 -17.30 -6.67 9.04
N CYS A 138 -16.12 -6.99 8.51
CA CYS A 138 -15.85 -8.34 8.02
C CYS A 138 -15.81 -9.33 9.18
N VAL A 139 -15.13 -8.95 10.26
CA VAL A 139 -15.04 -9.79 11.46
C VAL A 139 -16.43 -10.09 12.01
N GLU A 140 -17.31 -9.09 12.15
CA GLU A 140 -18.67 -9.31 12.64
C GLU A 140 -19.50 -10.21 11.71
N VAL A 141 -19.42 -10.02 10.39
CA VAL A 141 -20.10 -10.90 9.42
C VAL A 141 -19.58 -12.33 9.51
N TYR A 142 -18.27 -12.51 9.65
CA TYR A 142 -17.66 -13.83 9.74
C TYR A 142 -17.98 -14.54 11.05
N LYS A 143 -18.05 -13.83 12.19
CA LYS A 143 -18.54 -14.39 13.45
C LYS A 143 -19.96 -14.95 13.31
N LEU A 144 -20.87 -14.18 12.70
CA LEU A 144 -22.26 -14.60 12.48
C LEU A 144 -22.35 -15.83 11.57
N ARG A 145 -21.61 -15.83 10.47
CA ARG A 145 -21.60 -16.94 9.50
C ARG A 145 -21.00 -18.22 10.10
N ALA A 146 -19.86 -18.11 10.78
CA ALA A 146 -19.21 -19.24 11.44
C ALA A 146 -20.08 -19.85 12.56
N SER A 147 -20.92 -19.03 13.19
CA SER A 147 -21.89 -19.48 14.20
C SER A 147 -23.19 -20.05 13.61
N GLY A 148 -23.34 -20.11 12.28
CA GLY A 148 -24.53 -20.64 11.60
C GLY A 148 -25.76 -19.72 11.67
N VAL A 149 -25.57 -18.42 11.91
CA VAL A 149 -26.65 -17.43 12.09
C VAL A 149 -27.12 -16.85 10.74
N VAL A 150 -26.47 -17.22 9.61
CA VAL A 150 -26.80 -16.77 8.24
C VAL A 150 -26.61 -17.89 7.25
#